data_AF-A0A6F8SNB6-F1
#
_entry.id   AF-A0A6F8SNB6-F1
#
_cell.length_a   1.000
_cell.length_b   1.000
_cell.length_c   1.000
_cell.angle_alpha   90.00
_cell.angle_beta   90.00
_cell.angle_gamma   90.00
#
_symmetry.space_group_name_H-M   'P 1'
#
loop_
_entity.id
_entity.type
_entity.pdbx_description
1 polymer ?
#
loop_
_entity_poly.entity_id
_entity_poly.type
_entity_poly.pdbx_seq_one_letter_code
_entity_poly.pdbx_strand_id
1 'polypeptide(L)'
;MVGAQPMENYERLLIDCSSLFQNLQVIEQEFEIIPKGNHFGLSVASTDLIERREDFVEELVDTVVDWVFSKAEQEDFFSKRSGEGDSLGRISEKIVRNAKKRFRTNSDPNLIKGQFGELILFCCLQQLFKAVPLLRKMPITTNPKLERNGADAIHYKKDGDIHWFYLGESKCYAIGVRLNQPHPSRR
;
A
#
# COMPACT_ATOMS: atom_id res chain seq x y z
N MET A 1 -20.18 32.01 1.08
CA MET A 1 -19.58 30.99 0.20
C MET A 1 -18.16 30.77 0.66
N VAL A 2 -17.89 29.65 1.33
CA VAL A 2 -16.53 29.29 1.76
C VAL A 2 -15.80 28.82 0.50
N GLY A 3 -14.85 29.62 0.02
CA GLY A 3 -14.02 29.25 -1.12
C GLY A 3 -13.23 27.99 -0.79
N ALA A 4 -13.31 26.99 -1.66
CA ALA A 4 -12.47 25.81 -1.58
C ALA A 4 -11.01 26.26 -1.58
N GLN A 5 -10.28 25.93 -0.52
CA GLN A 5 -8.82 26.10 -0.48
C GLN A 5 -8.24 25.36 -1.69
N PRO A 6 -7.27 25.94 -2.42
CA PRO A 6 -6.63 25.25 -3.52
C PRO A 6 -5.95 23.99 -2.96
N MET A 7 -6.44 22.83 -3.39
CA MET A 7 -5.85 21.52 -3.11
C MET A 7 -4.34 21.60 -3.34
N GLU A 8 -3.53 21.38 -2.30
CA GLU A 8 -2.08 21.41 -2.44
C GLU A 8 -1.68 20.41 -3.53
N ASN A 9 -0.79 20.81 -4.45
CA ASN A 9 -0.52 20.08 -5.71
C ASN A 9 -0.21 18.59 -5.52
N TYR A 10 0.35 18.20 -4.36
CA TYR A 10 0.71 16.82 -4.07
C TYR A 10 -0.49 15.93 -3.69
N GLU A 11 -1.60 16.46 -3.16
CA GLU A 11 -2.77 15.66 -2.78
C GLU A 11 -3.40 14.96 -4.00
N ARG A 12 -3.20 15.52 -5.20
CA ARG A 12 -3.56 14.88 -6.47
C ARG A 12 -2.82 13.57 -6.73
N LEU A 13 -1.72 13.32 -6.01
CA LEU A 13 -0.94 12.08 -6.08
C LEU A 13 -1.44 11.01 -5.10
N LEU A 14 -2.39 11.34 -4.22
CA LEU A 14 -3.05 10.34 -3.39
C LEU A 14 -3.77 9.33 -4.28
N ILE A 15 -3.68 8.09 -3.83
CA ILE A 15 -4.35 6.95 -4.44
C ILE A 15 -5.60 6.67 -3.63
N ASP A 16 -6.71 6.46 -4.33
CA ASP A 16 -7.98 6.18 -3.69
C ASP A 16 -7.99 4.72 -3.22
N CYS A 17 -7.98 4.52 -1.91
CA CYS A 17 -8.12 3.20 -1.30
C CYS A 17 -9.48 3.05 -0.61
N SER A 18 -10.48 3.87 -0.94
CA SER A 18 -11.78 3.87 -0.27
C SER A 18 -12.51 2.54 -0.40
N SER A 19 -12.55 1.93 -1.59
CA SER A 19 -13.17 0.62 -1.81
C SER A 19 -12.54 -0.49 -0.97
N LEU A 20 -11.20 -0.53 -0.90
CA LEU A 20 -10.48 -1.42 0.01
C LEU A 20 -10.90 -1.21 1.47
N PHE A 21 -10.99 0.03 1.92
CA PHE A 21 -11.32 0.37 3.30
C PHE A 21 -12.78 0.15 3.66
N GLN A 22 -13.69 0.05 2.69
CA GLN A 22 -15.07 -0.38 2.94
C GLN A 22 -15.14 -1.86 3.37
N ASN A 23 -14.09 -2.64 3.10
CA ASN A 23 -13.95 -4.03 3.54
C ASN A 23 -13.22 -4.15 4.88
N LEU A 24 -12.89 -3.04 5.54
CA LEU A 24 -12.15 -3.00 6.79
C LEU A 24 -12.97 -2.31 7.89
N GLN A 25 -12.91 -2.86 9.09
CA GLN A 25 -13.21 -2.12 10.30
C GLN A 25 -11.92 -1.47 10.81
N VAL A 26 -11.94 -0.15 10.95
CA VAL A 26 -10.82 0.63 11.47
C VAL A 26 -11.18 1.14 12.86
N ILE A 27 -10.27 0.93 13.81
CA ILE A 27 -10.37 1.46 15.17
C ILE A 27 -9.14 2.34 15.41
N GLU A 28 -9.37 3.54 15.91
CA GLU A 28 -8.31 4.48 16.29
C GLU A 28 -8.33 4.64 17.81
N GLN A 29 -7.29 4.17 18.48
CA GLN A 29 -7.17 4.28 19.94
C GLN A 29 -5.71 4.13 20.39
N GLU A 30 -5.43 4.49 21.64
CA GLU A 30 -4.18 4.10 22.28
C GLU A 30 -4.28 2.63 22.74
N PHE A 31 -3.54 1.73 22.10
CA PHE A 31 -3.35 0.37 22.61
C PHE A 31 -2.21 0.31 23.63
N GLU A 32 -2.20 -0.73 24.44
CA GLU A 32 -1.11 -1.03 25.38
C GLU A 32 0.11 -1.65 24.66
N ILE A 33 0.58 -0.99 23.60
CA ILE A 33 1.76 -1.36 22.81
C ILE A 33 2.77 -0.21 22.79
N ILE A 34 4.02 -0.53 22.44
CA ILE A 34 5.11 0.43 22.32
C ILE A 34 5.39 0.65 20.82
N PRO A 35 5.62 1.89 20.36
CA PRO A 35 5.59 3.14 21.13
C PRO A 35 4.19 3.54 21.59
N LYS A 36 4.11 4.24 22.72
CA LYS A 36 2.87 4.86 23.21
C LYS A 36 2.40 5.93 22.21
N GLY A 37 1.09 6.03 22.00
CA GLY A 37 0.50 7.02 21.10
C GLY A 37 -0.84 6.57 20.55
N ASN A 38 -1.31 7.30 19.55
CA ASN A 38 -2.53 6.94 18.86
C ASN A 38 -2.22 5.89 17.80
N HIS A 39 -3.01 4.82 17.75
CA HIS A 39 -2.78 3.67 16.90
C HIS A 39 -4.04 3.34 16.11
N PHE A 40 -3.83 2.80 14.90
CA PHE A 40 -4.90 2.21 14.10
C PHE A 40 -4.86 0.69 14.22
N GLY A 41 -5.97 0.10 14.66
CA GLY A 41 -6.27 -1.32 14.54
C GLY A 41 -7.18 -1.54 13.33
N LEU A 42 -6.85 -2.53 12.49
CA LEU A 42 -7.64 -2.87 11.32
C LEU A 42 -8.00 -4.36 11.37
N SER A 43 -9.25 -4.68 11.06
CA SER A 43 -9.71 -6.05 10.82
C SER A 43 -10.57 -6.09 9.58
N VAL A 44 -10.61 -7.23 8.89
CA VAL A 44 -11.57 -7.42 7.79
C VAL A 44 -12.98 -7.33 8.37
N ALA A 45 -13.83 -6.53 7.72
CA ALA A 45 -15.20 -6.34 8.15
C ALA A 45 -16.04 -7.60 7.91
N SER A 46 -17.11 -7.75 8.69
CA SER A 46 -18.07 -8.84 8.52
C SER A 46 -19.47 -8.30 8.24
N THR A 47 -20.20 -8.96 7.34
CA THR A 47 -21.61 -8.71 7.05
C THR A 47 -22.37 -10.00 7.30
N ASP A 48 -23.44 -9.95 8.11
CA ASP A 48 -24.24 -11.13 8.47
C ASP A 48 -23.39 -12.32 8.96
N LEU A 49 -22.36 -12.04 9.77
CA LEU A 49 -21.38 -12.99 10.33
C LEU A 49 -20.41 -13.61 9.29
N ILE A 50 -20.43 -13.14 8.04
CA ILE A 50 -19.51 -13.55 6.98
C ILE A 50 -18.42 -12.48 6.82
N GLU A 51 -17.16 -12.88 6.98
CA GLU A 51 -16.00 -11.99 6.78
C GLU A 51 -15.83 -11.66 5.29
N ARG A 52 -15.67 -10.38 4.96
CA ARG A 52 -15.50 -9.85 3.59
C ARG A 52 -14.09 -10.06 3.05
N ARG A 53 -13.51 -11.24 3.28
CA ARG A 53 -12.12 -11.56 2.96
C ARG A 53 -11.85 -11.54 1.46
N GLU A 54 -12.77 -12.09 0.68
CA GLU A 54 -12.64 -12.16 -0.78
C GLU A 54 -12.62 -10.74 -1.36
N ASP A 55 -13.64 -9.93 -1.06
CA ASP A 55 -13.68 -8.51 -1.44
C ASP A 55 -12.42 -7.75 -0.99
N PHE A 56 -11.97 -7.95 0.25
CA PHE A 56 -10.76 -7.31 0.76
C PHE A 56 -9.52 -7.67 -0.07
N VAL A 57 -9.35 -8.95 -0.42
CA VAL A 57 -8.19 -9.41 -1.21
C VAL A 57 -8.28 -8.89 -2.64
N GLU A 58 -9.46 -8.90 -3.26
CA GLU A 58 -9.68 -8.39 -4.62
C GLU A 58 -9.35 -6.89 -4.70
N GLU A 59 -9.96 -6.08 -3.83
CA GLU A 59 -9.71 -4.64 -3.77
C GLU A 59 -8.25 -4.31 -3.47
N LEU A 60 -7.59 -5.10 -2.62
CA LEU A 60 -6.17 -4.92 -2.33
C LEU A 60 -5.32 -5.22 -3.57
N VAL A 61 -5.62 -6.30 -4.29
CA VAL A 61 -4.91 -6.66 -5.54
C VAL A 61 -5.14 -5.61 -6.63
N ASP A 62 -6.29 -4.95 -6.66
CA ASP A 62 -6.57 -3.90 -7.64
C ASP A 62 -5.71 -2.64 -7.42
N THR A 63 -5.23 -2.39 -6.20
CA THR A 63 -4.28 -1.29 -5.92
C THR A 63 -2.86 -1.53 -6.46
N VAL A 64 -2.56 -2.72 -6.99
CA VAL A 64 -1.21 -3.11 -7.44
C VAL A 64 -0.66 -2.16 -8.50
N VAL A 65 -1.48 -1.70 -9.45
CA VAL A 65 -1.01 -0.79 -10.51
C VAL A 65 -0.55 0.54 -9.91
N ASP A 66 -1.33 1.09 -8.99
CA ASP A 66 -1.06 2.38 -8.32
C ASP A 66 0.14 2.34 -7.37
N TRP A 67 0.36 1.17 -6.75
CA TRP A 67 1.54 0.92 -5.95
C TRP A 67 2.82 0.86 -6.80
N VAL A 68 2.75 0.20 -7.96
CA VAL A 68 3.92 -0.01 -8.84
C VAL A 68 4.26 1.24 -9.65
N PHE A 69 3.26 1.91 -10.21
CA PHE A 69 3.43 2.98 -11.19
C PHE A 69 2.87 4.30 -10.69
N SER A 70 3.61 5.38 -10.88
CA SER A 70 3.10 6.73 -10.70
C SER A 70 2.03 7.07 -11.74
N LYS A 71 1.16 8.05 -11.44
CA LYS A 71 0.13 8.51 -12.38
C LYS A 71 0.74 8.93 -13.73
N ALA A 72 1.89 9.60 -13.73
CA ALA A 72 2.61 9.97 -14.95
C ALA A 72 3.09 8.75 -15.76
N GLU A 73 3.63 7.71 -15.11
CA GLU A 73 4.01 6.46 -15.79
C GLU A 73 2.78 5.73 -16.37
N GLN A 74 1.65 5.77 -15.66
CA GLN A 74 0.39 5.21 -16.16
C GLN A 74 -0.08 6.00 -17.39
N GLU A 75 -0.14 7.33 -17.33
CA GLU A 75 -0.55 8.19 -18.45
C GLU A 75 0.34 8.00 -19.70
N ASP A 76 1.66 7.91 -19.52
CA ASP A 76 2.61 7.63 -20.60
C ASP A 76 2.34 6.25 -21.22
N PHE A 77 2.16 5.23 -20.37
CA PHE A 77 1.82 3.88 -20.82
C PHE A 77 0.53 3.85 -21.64
N PHE A 78 -0.53 4.50 -21.15
CA PHE A 78 -1.82 4.58 -21.84
C PHE A 78 -1.70 5.33 -23.17
N SER A 79 -1.02 6.47 -23.19
CA SER A 79 -0.85 7.29 -24.40
C SER A 79 -0.07 6.55 -25.48
N LYS A 80 1.04 5.89 -25.11
CA LYS A 80 1.84 5.09 -26.03
C LYS A 80 1.06 3.94 -26.64
N ARG A 81 0.34 3.15 -25.82
CA ARG A 81 -0.40 1.97 -26.30
C ARG A 81 -1.62 2.34 -27.13
N SER A 82 -2.28 3.45 -26.80
CA SER A 82 -3.36 4.00 -27.63
C SER A 82 -2.84 4.41 -29.00
N GLY A 83 -1.66 5.05 -29.07
CA GLY A 83 -0.99 5.38 -30.34
C GLY A 83 -0.57 4.16 -31.18
N GLU A 84 -0.33 3.01 -30.53
CA GLU A 84 -0.07 1.72 -31.19
C GLU A 84 -1.36 1.00 -31.67
N GLY A 85 -2.55 1.57 -31.39
CA GLY A 85 -3.84 1.03 -31.81
C GLY A 85 -4.44 -0.03 -30.89
N ASP A 86 -3.93 -0.21 -29.66
CA ASP A 86 -4.57 -1.08 -28.67
C ASP A 86 -5.90 -0.46 -28.19
N SER A 87 -6.92 -1.30 -28.00
CA SER A 87 -8.17 -0.88 -27.34
C SER A 87 -7.97 -0.66 -25.83
N LEU A 88 -8.80 0.18 -25.21
CA LEU A 88 -8.72 0.48 -23.77
C LEU A 88 -8.63 -0.79 -22.90
N GLY A 89 -9.47 -1.79 -23.16
CA GLY A 89 -9.44 -3.06 -22.42
C GLY A 89 -8.10 -3.78 -22.51
N ARG A 90 -7.45 -3.78 -23.69
CA ARG A 90 -6.11 -4.37 -23.88
C ARG A 90 -5.04 -3.59 -23.14
N ILE A 91 -5.15 -2.25 -23.09
CA ILE A 91 -4.22 -1.39 -22.36
C ILE A 91 -4.30 -1.69 -20.86
N SER A 92 -5.52 -1.73 -20.30
CA SER A 92 -5.76 -2.06 -18.90
C SER A 92 -5.22 -3.44 -18.52
N GLU A 93 -5.44 -4.46 -19.36
CA GLU A 93 -4.92 -5.79 -19.10
C GLU A 93 -3.37 -5.82 -19.14
N LYS A 94 -2.77 -5.12 -20.11
CA LYS A 94 -1.30 -5.06 -20.26
C LYS A 94 -0.63 -4.35 -19.09
N ILE A 95 -1.20 -3.24 -18.58
CA ILE A 95 -0.61 -2.52 -17.45
C ILE A 95 -0.70 -3.35 -16.16
N VAL A 96 -1.84 -3.99 -15.90
CA VAL A 96 -2.01 -4.92 -14.76
C VAL A 96 -1.00 -6.07 -14.85
N ARG A 97 -0.86 -6.69 -16.03
CA ARG A 97 0.12 -7.77 -16.24
C ARG A 97 1.55 -7.28 -16.01
N ASN A 98 1.88 -6.06 -16.43
CA ASN A 98 3.21 -5.48 -16.20
C ASN A 98 3.46 -5.15 -14.74
N ALA A 99 2.44 -4.68 -14.01
CA ALA A 99 2.52 -4.44 -12.57
C ALA A 99 2.78 -5.76 -11.82
N LYS A 100 1.99 -6.80 -12.11
CA LYS A 100 2.14 -8.14 -11.51
C LYS A 100 3.53 -8.76 -11.72
N LYS A 101 4.19 -8.49 -12.86
CA LYS A 101 5.57 -8.94 -13.11
C LYS A 101 6.63 -8.31 -12.18
N ARG A 102 6.31 -7.21 -11.50
CA ARG A 102 7.20 -6.57 -10.52
C ARG A 102 7.19 -7.28 -9.17
N PHE A 103 6.20 -8.14 -8.93
CA PHE A 103 6.11 -8.98 -7.76
C PHE A 103 6.95 -10.24 -7.95
N ARG A 104 7.60 -10.70 -6.88
CA ARG A 104 8.33 -11.98 -6.93
C ARG A 104 7.31 -13.10 -6.82
N THR A 105 7.22 -13.93 -7.85
CA THR A 105 6.30 -15.08 -7.91
C THR A 105 6.97 -16.40 -7.51
N ASN A 106 8.17 -16.34 -6.94
CA ASN A 106 8.86 -17.52 -6.42
C ASN A 106 7.94 -18.17 -5.38
N SER A 107 7.80 -19.49 -5.40
CA SER A 107 6.90 -20.24 -4.51
C SER A 107 7.26 -20.18 -3.02
N ASP A 108 8.14 -19.27 -2.59
CA ASP A 108 8.47 -19.04 -1.19
C ASP A 108 7.33 -18.24 -0.52
N PRO A 109 6.58 -18.86 0.41
CA PRO A 109 5.47 -18.20 1.07
C PRO A 109 5.89 -16.96 1.89
N ASN A 110 7.12 -16.87 2.36
CA ASN A 110 7.58 -15.73 3.15
C ASN A 110 7.78 -14.49 2.28
N LEU A 111 8.29 -14.65 1.06
CA LEU A 111 8.44 -13.55 0.11
C LEU A 111 7.08 -12.99 -0.34
N ILE A 112 6.07 -13.87 -0.47
CA ILE A 112 4.70 -13.47 -0.81
C ILE A 112 4.06 -12.71 0.36
N LYS A 113 4.21 -13.20 1.59
CA LYS A 113 3.73 -12.53 2.80
C LYS A 113 4.30 -11.13 2.96
N GLY A 114 5.60 -10.95 2.75
CA GLY A 114 6.24 -9.63 2.82
C GLY A 114 5.61 -8.63 1.85
N GLN A 115 5.47 -9.02 0.57
CA GLN A 115 4.88 -8.14 -0.46
C GLN A 115 3.42 -7.77 -0.18
N PHE A 116 2.67 -8.68 0.44
CA PHE A 116 1.29 -8.42 0.86
C PHE A 116 1.23 -7.40 2.00
N GLY A 117 2.10 -7.53 3.00
CA GLY A 117 2.22 -6.56 4.10
C GLY A 117 2.60 -5.16 3.63
N GLU A 118 3.54 -5.07 2.69
CA GLU A 118 3.96 -3.81 2.09
C GLU A 118 2.80 -3.11 1.38
N LEU A 119 1.97 -3.87 0.66
CA LEU A 119 0.82 -3.33 -0.07
C LEU A 119 -0.26 -2.79 0.88
N ILE A 120 -0.56 -3.52 1.97
CA ILE A 120 -1.46 -3.04 3.03
C ILE A 120 -0.91 -1.76 3.68
N LEU A 121 0.38 -1.75 4.03
CA LEU A 121 1.03 -0.60 4.64
C LEU A 121 0.94 0.63 3.73
N PHE A 122 1.19 0.45 2.42
CA PHE A 122 1.01 1.48 1.42
C PHE A 122 -0.42 2.05 1.45
N CYS A 123 -1.45 1.20 1.35
CA CYS A 123 -2.85 1.64 1.37
C CYS A 123 -3.22 2.36 2.67
N CYS A 124 -2.71 1.89 3.82
CA CYS A 124 -2.92 2.56 5.11
C CYS A 124 -2.30 3.95 5.15
N LEU A 125 -1.09 4.14 4.63
CA LEU A 125 -0.45 5.46 4.58
C LEU A 125 -1.20 6.42 3.64
N GLN A 126 -1.70 5.92 2.50
CA GLN A 126 -2.57 6.70 1.61
C GLN A 126 -3.87 7.11 2.31
N GLN A 127 -4.58 6.15 2.91
CA GLN A 127 -5.96 6.37 3.36
C GLN A 127 -6.05 7.05 4.73
N LEU A 128 -5.28 6.57 5.71
CA LEU A 128 -5.38 7.01 7.11
C LEU A 128 -4.52 8.24 7.38
N PHE A 129 -3.33 8.30 6.79
CA PHE A 129 -2.38 9.40 7.02
C PHE A 129 -2.39 10.47 5.92
N LYS A 130 -3.12 10.24 4.82
CA LYS A 130 -3.13 11.11 3.63
C LYS A 130 -1.72 11.45 3.16
N ALA A 131 -0.82 10.47 3.23
CA ALA A 131 0.57 10.62 2.86
C ALA A 131 0.80 10.02 1.48
N VAL A 132 1.44 10.74 0.56
CA VAL A 132 1.75 10.28 -0.80
C VAL A 132 3.09 9.54 -0.84
N PRO A 133 3.30 8.57 -1.75
CA PRO A 133 4.55 7.84 -1.80
C PRO A 133 5.64 8.73 -2.41
N LEU A 134 6.76 8.89 -1.69
CA LEU A 134 7.96 9.54 -2.24
C LEU A 134 8.76 8.58 -3.10
N LEU A 135 8.88 7.34 -2.64
CA LEU A 135 9.51 6.24 -3.37
C LEU A 135 8.50 5.12 -3.54
N ARG A 136 8.26 4.72 -4.79
CA ARG A 136 7.53 3.49 -5.13
C ARG A 136 8.52 2.34 -5.25
N LYS A 137 8.05 1.10 -5.09
CA LYS A 137 8.90 -0.09 -5.18
C LYS A 137 9.51 -0.20 -6.58
N MET A 138 10.78 0.21 -6.70
CA MET A 138 11.55 0.04 -7.92
C MET A 138 12.01 -1.42 -8.05
N PRO A 139 11.97 -2.02 -9.25
CA PRO A 139 12.75 -3.20 -9.53
C PRO A 139 14.22 -2.79 -9.60
N ILE A 140 14.91 -2.77 -8.46
CA ILE A 140 16.36 -2.78 -8.45
C ILE A 140 16.74 -4.21 -8.05
N THR A 141 17.37 -4.97 -8.92
CA THR A 141 17.87 -6.31 -8.57
C THR A 141 19.28 -6.48 -9.10
N THR A 142 20.24 -6.58 -8.20
CA THR A 142 21.56 -7.17 -8.45
C THR A 142 21.63 -8.63 -7.98
N ASN A 143 20.68 -9.11 -7.14
CA ASN A 143 20.57 -10.52 -6.74
C ASN A 143 19.11 -10.90 -6.37
N PRO A 144 18.47 -11.90 -7.02
CA PRO A 144 17.09 -12.34 -6.74
C PRO A 144 16.89 -13.05 -5.39
N LYS A 145 17.97 -13.51 -4.74
CA LYS A 145 17.91 -14.39 -3.56
C LYS A 145 17.96 -13.67 -2.21
N LEU A 146 18.15 -12.35 -2.19
CA LEU A 146 18.23 -11.58 -0.96
C LEU A 146 16.93 -10.79 -0.73
N GLU A 147 16.47 -10.83 0.51
CA GLU A 147 15.50 -9.88 1.04
C GLU A 147 16.14 -8.50 1.08
N ARG A 148 15.40 -7.47 0.65
CA ARG A 148 15.87 -6.10 0.71
C ARG A 148 15.53 -5.56 2.09
N ASN A 149 16.54 -5.42 2.94
CA ASN A 149 16.37 -4.74 4.22
C ASN A 149 16.34 -3.23 3.95
N GLY A 150 15.16 -2.63 3.94
CA GLY A 150 14.93 -1.20 3.74
C GLY A 150 13.50 -0.83 4.16
N ALA A 151 13.22 0.45 4.35
CA ALA A 151 11.86 0.89 4.68
C ALA A 151 10.89 0.45 3.57
N ASP A 152 9.86 -0.32 3.94
CA ASP A 152 8.82 -0.82 3.04
C ASP A 152 8.04 0.33 2.40
N ALA A 153 7.94 1.44 3.13
CA ALA A 153 7.22 2.62 2.70
C ALA A 153 7.94 3.91 3.14
N ILE A 154 8.14 4.83 2.19
CA ILE A 154 8.58 6.21 2.45
C ILE A 154 7.53 7.16 1.86
N HIS A 155 6.77 7.81 2.73
CA HIS A 155 5.64 8.65 2.36
C HIS A 155 5.75 10.04 2.95
N TYR A 156 5.03 10.98 2.34
CA TYR A 156 5.08 12.39 2.67
C TYR A 156 3.69 13.00 2.78
N LYS A 157 3.49 13.83 3.79
CA LYS A 157 2.31 14.70 3.95
C LYS A 157 2.80 16.09 4.31
N LYS A 158 2.16 17.12 3.75
CA LYS A 158 2.31 18.51 4.17
C LYS A 158 1.04 18.97 4.88
N ASP A 159 1.20 19.61 6.03
CA ASP A 159 0.11 20.14 6.83
C ASP A 159 0.44 21.57 7.26
N GLY A 160 -0.02 22.53 6.46
CA GLY A 160 0.45 23.92 6.55
C GLY A 160 1.94 24.04 6.29
N ASP A 161 2.70 24.49 7.29
CA ASP A 161 4.16 24.61 7.24
C ASP A 161 4.88 23.34 7.76
N ILE A 162 4.13 22.33 8.22
CA ILE A 162 4.70 21.10 8.77
C ILE A 162 4.87 20.07 7.66
N HIS A 163 6.08 19.54 7.56
CA HIS A 163 6.44 18.47 6.63
C HIS A 163 6.56 17.14 7.38
N TRP A 164 5.64 16.22 7.14
CA TRP A 164 5.62 14.89 7.72
C TRP A 164 6.26 13.87 6.78
N PHE A 165 7.21 13.10 7.31
CA PHE A 165 7.81 11.96 6.63
C PHE A 165 7.44 10.69 7.38
N TYR A 166 6.75 9.78 6.70
CA TYR A 166 6.36 8.49 7.24
C TYR A 166 7.33 7.43 6.74
N LEU A 167 7.94 6.72 7.69
CA LEU A 167 8.77 5.55 7.45
C LEU A 167 8.02 4.34 8.01
N GLY A 168 7.64 3.42 7.14
CA GLY A 168 6.87 2.24 7.51
C GLY A 168 7.66 0.96 7.27
N GLU A 169 7.46 -0.01 8.17
CA GLU A 169 7.88 -1.41 8.04
C GLU A 169 6.66 -2.28 8.36
N SER A 170 6.46 -3.33 7.57
CA SER A 170 5.36 -4.27 7.68
C SER A 170 5.90 -5.66 8.01
N LYS A 171 5.17 -6.40 8.85
CA LYS A 171 5.50 -7.79 9.20
C LYS A 171 4.25 -8.64 9.13
N CYS A 172 4.22 -9.56 8.17
CA CYS A 172 3.13 -10.51 8.02
C CYS A 172 3.50 -11.86 8.66
N TYR A 173 2.75 -12.23 9.69
CA TYR A 173 2.93 -13.51 10.39
C TYR A 173 1.98 -14.57 9.84
N ALA A 174 2.43 -15.82 9.80
CA ALA A 174 1.49 -16.95 9.66
C ALA A 174 0.65 -17.07 10.93
N ILE A 175 -0.57 -17.59 10.79
CA ILE A 175 -1.51 -17.83 11.90
C ILE A 175 -0.78 -18.54 13.06
N GLY A 176 -0.86 -17.96 14.27
CA GLY A 176 -0.32 -18.57 15.50
C GLY A 176 0.71 -17.74 16.29
N VAL A 177 1.18 -16.60 15.76
CA VAL A 177 2.12 -15.74 16.50
C VAL A 177 1.36 -14.78 17.41
N ARG A 178 1.56 -14.93 18.74
CA ARG A 178 1.11 -13.95 19.73
C ARG A 178 1.99 -12.70 19.64
N LEU A 179 1.38 -11.52 19.51
CA LEU A 179 2.05 -10.21 19.45
C LEU A 179 2.81 -9.81 20.74
N ASN A 180 2.83 -10.66 21.78
CA ASN A 180 3.41 -10.38 23.10
C ASN A 180 4.73 -11.12 23.39
N GLN A 181 5.55 -11.40 22.38
CA GLN A 181 6.93 -11.83 22.63
C GLN A 181 7.84 -10.61 22.54
N PRO A 182 8.38 -10.09 23.67
CA PRO A 182 9.36 -9.02 23.62
C PRO A 182 10.54 -9.48 22.76
N HIS A 183 10.99 -8.60 21.88
CA HIS A 183 12.22 -8.81 21.11
C HIS A 183 13.33 -9.17 22.12
N PRO A 184 14.07 -10.28 21.95
CA PRO A 184 15.21 -10.55 22.81
C PRO A 184 16.17 -9.38 22.64
N SER A 185 16.39 -8.66 23.74
CA SER A 185 17.27 -7.51 23.79
C SER A 185 18.67 -7.93 23.33
N ARG A 186 19.20 -7.20 22.36
CA ARG A 186 20.64 -7.21 22.10
C ARG A 186 21.32 -6.71 23.37
N ARG A 187 22.09 -7.59 24.01
CA ARG A 187 23.20 -7.20 24.90
C ARG A 187 24.35 -6.68 24.06
#